data_AF-A0A1A8U6J2-F1
#
_entry.id   AF-A0A1A8U6J2-F1
#
_cell.length_a   1.000
_cell.length_b   1.000
_cell.length_c   1.000
_cell.angle_alpha   90.00
_cell.angle_beta   90.00
_cell.angle_gamma   90.00
#
_symmetry.space_group_name_H-M   'P 1'
#
loop_
_entity.id
_entity.type
_entity.pdbx_description
1 polymer ?
#
loop_
_entity_poly.entity_id
_entity_poly.type
_entity_poly.pdbx_seq_one_letter_code
_entity_poly.pdbx_strand_id
1 'polypeptide(L)'
;MAASVRVCGVLRVTLGGAASLRTAVGLFQVSQVSSRASAASLPRNLTFPSTTWQQTRQGSFFNKLTAEELWRGVLAESGAGARKGRGKRTKRKLKRDLNRGQFIGEGRGGFLWPGLNAPVLKEGSVQSVSRRSEVEQQEVQAELVRQRDEWEKKKRMKVKRQRGWTGNSWGGISLGPPDPGPNGETFEDFDSRVIEVKSVFNMTAKEGRKRSISCLVAVGNGNGAAGFALGKAADRNTAMRKAKNRAIHYLYYIERYNNQTIYHDIQSKFKRTTLHMKKQNEGYGLHCHRAVITLCKLIGIKDMYCKVEGSVNLLNITRALFTGLAKQETHQMLADKKHLHVVEFQAHRGPLPMVVASPKDGVRPNPESDDEIPSTKLHWDDVRASQGYKRSIWAGVKRTIW
;
A
#
# COMPACT_ATOMS: atom_id res chain seq x y z
N MET A 1 37.42 36.65 13.02
CA MET A 1 36.67 37.57 13.89
C MET A 1 35.24 37.09 14.02
N ALA A 2 34.91 36.40 15.12
CA ALA A 2 33.58 35.84 15.37
C ALA A 2 32.98 36.54 16.60
N ALA A 3 32.01 37.42 16.37
CA ALA A 3 31.26 38.07 17.44
C ALA A 3 30.04 37.21 17.79
N SER A 4 30.04 36.72 19.02
CA SER A 4 28.92 36.02 19.66
C SER A 4 28.03 37.07 20.32
N VAL A 5 26.77 37.19 19.90
CA VAL A 5 25.76 38.03 20.54
C VAL A 5 24.77 37.12 21.27
N ARG A 6 24.93 37.02 22.59
CA ARG A 6 23.94 36.43 23.51
C ARG A 6 22.88 37.49 23.80
N VAL A 7 21.66 37.27 23.31
CA VAL A 7 20.48 38.04 23.74
C VAL A 7 19.85 37.33 24.93
N CYS A 8 19.90 38.00 26.08
CA CYS A 8 19.28 37.59 27.33
C CYS A 8 17.80 38.04 27.30
N GLY A 9 16.87 37.10 27.17
CA GLY A 9 15.43 37.35 27.23
C GLY A 9 14.90 37.10 28.63
N VAL A 10 14.61 38.18 29.36
CA VAL A 10 13.96 38.16 30.69
C VAL A 10 12.49 37.77 30.52
N LEU A 11 12.10 36.62 31.08
CA LEU A 11 10.72 36.15 31.10
C LEU A 11 10.11 36.49 32.47
N ARG A 12 9.34 37.60 32.51
CA ARG A 12 8.47 37.96 33.64
C ARG A 12 7.34 36.93 33.72
N VAL A 13 7.30 36.13 34.78
CA VAL A 13 6.15 35.30 35.13
C VAL A 13 5.46 35.96 36.32
N THR A 14 4.26 36.49 36.07
CA THR A 14 3.33 36.92 37.12
C THR A 14 2.65 35.68 37.69
N LEU A 15 2.97 35.33 38.94
CA LEU A 15 2.25 34.33 39.73
C LEU A 15 1.06 35.01 40.40
N GLY A 16 -0.09 34.98 39.75
CA GLY A 16 -1.39 35.26 40.37
C GLY A 16 -2.05 33.97 40.83
N GLY A 17 -2.41 33.90 42.11
CA GLY A 17 -3.25 32.84 42.65
C GLY A 17 -2.69 32.22 43.93
N ALA A 18 -3.13 32.75 45.06
CA ALA A 18 -2.84 32.22 46.39
C ALA A 18 -3.44 30.80 46.56
N ALA A 19 -2.59 29.83 46.89
CA ALA A 19 -3.00 28.58 47.51
C ALA A 19 -2.31 28.48 48.87
N SER A 20 -3.11 28.29 49.92
CA SER A 20 -2.64 28.24 51.31
C SER A 20 -1.71 27.04 51.51
N LEU A 21 -0.46 27.31 51.86
CA LEU A 21 0.55 26.34 52.25
C LEU A 21 0.40 26.05 53.74
N ARG A 22 0.04 24.81 54.11
CA ARG A 22 0.26 24.31 55.48
C ARG A 22 1.64 23.68 55.55
N THR A 23 2.57 24.38 56.19
CA THR A 23 3.86 23.85 56.66
C THR A 23 3.67 23.25 58.05
N ALA A 24 3.93 21.94 58.20
CA ALA A 24 4.13 21.34 59.51
C ALA A 24 5.59 21.60 59.92
N VAL A 25 5.79 22.46 60.92
CA VAL A 25 7.12 22.80 61.46
C VAL A 25 7.56 21.71 62.42
N GLY A 26 8.71 21.09 62.15
CA GLY A 26 9.54 20.42 63.15
C GLY A 26 10.76 21.30 63.44
N LEU A 27 10.84 21.83 64.66
CA LEU A 27 11.91 22.69 65.16
C LEU A 27 13.26 21.97 65.14
N PHE A 28 14.27 22.56 64.49
CA PHE A 28 15.68 22.37 64.89
C PHE A 28 16.47 23.66 64.73
N GLN A 29 17.15 24.00 65.81
CA GLN A 29 17.95 25.19 66.07
C GLN A 29 19.28 25.11 65.31
N VAL A 30 19.63 26.14 64.55
CA VAL A 30 20.90 26.22 63.80
C VAL A 30 21.80 27.25 64.46
N SER A 31 22.87 26.79 65.10
CA SER A 31 24.00 27.61 65.53
C SER A 31 25.09 27.55 64.46
N GLN A 32 25.62 28.71 64.06
CA GLN A 32 26.75 28.85 63.14
C GLN A 32 28.07 28.48 63.83
N VAL A 33 28.94 27.72 63.15
CA VAL A 33 30.41 27.87 63.22
C VAL A 33 31.02 27.43 61.89
N SER A 34 31.87 28.30 61.33
CA SER A 34 32.73 28.06 60.18
C SER A 34 34.02 27.36 60.58
N SER A 35 34.44 26.29 59.90
CA SER A 35 35.87 26.00 59.67
C SER A 35 36.09 24.97 58.55
N ARG A 36 37.14 25.23 57.75
CA ARG A 36 37.75 24.33 56.75
C ARG A 36 38.51 23.22 57.47
N ALA A 37 38.40 21.96 57.01
CA ALA A 37 39.54 21.10 56.67
C ALA A 37 39.13 19.67 56.27
N SER A 38 39.85 19.19 55.24
CA SER A 38 40.36 17.83 55.02
C SER A 38 39.46 16.66 54.62
N ALA A 39 39.98 15.97 53.61
CA ALA A 39 39.46 14.77 52.96
C ALA A 39 39.48 13.56 53.91
N ALA A 40 38.33 12.92 54.05
CA ALA A 40 38.22 11.51 54.39
C ALA A 40 36.90 10.95 53.84
N SER A 41 36.98 9.75 53.30
CA SER A 41 35.93 8.93 52.71
C SER A 41 34.70 8.75 53.63
N LEU A 42 33.50 9.02 53.10
CA LEU A 42 32.21 8.64 53.70
C LEU A 42 31.31 7.96 52.65
N PRO A 43 30.49 6.96 53.06
CA PRO A 43 29.75 6.10 52.14
C PRO A 43 28.63 6.87 51.44
N ARG A 44 28.56 6.68 50.13
CA ARG A 44 27.60 7.29 49.22
C ARG A 44 26.25 6.57 49.35
N ASN A 45 25.44 6.92 50.33
CA ASN A 45 24.02 6.56 50.38
C ASN A 45 23.20 7.68 51.02
N LEU A 46 22.99 8.75 50.26
CA LEU A 46 21.90 9.69 50.50
C LEU A 46 20.78 9.35 49.52
N THR A 47 19.83 8.53 49.97
CA THR A 47 18.52 8.41 49.33
C THR A 47 17.78 9.71 49.54
N PHE A 48 17.83 10.61 48.55
CA PHE A 48 16.90 11.72 48.47
C PHE A 48 15.48 11.15 48.38
N PRO A 49 14.51 11.58 49.22
CA PRO A 49 13.13 11.19 49.03
C PRO A 49 12.70 11.67 47.63
N SER A 50 12.24 10.74 46.80
CA SER A 50 11.65 11.09 45.53
C SER A 50 10.41 11.94 45.81
N THR A 51 10.52 13.26 45.64
CA THR A 51 9.36 14.15 45.67
C THR A 51 8.47 13.79 44.49
N THR A 52 7.55 12.85 44.68
CA THR A 52 6.45 12.60 43.75
C THR A 52 5.54 13.82 43.80
N TRP A 53 5.74 14.73 42.85
CA TRP A 53 4.83 15.82 42.58
C TRP A 53 3.47 15.23 42.19
N GLN A 54 2.56 15.17 43.15
CA GLN A 54 1.19 14.74 42.89
C GLN A 54 0.47 15.91 42.22
N GLN A 55 0.35 15.85 40.89
CA GLN A 55 -0.38 16.85 40.12
C GLN A 55 -1.87 16.79 40.50
N THR A 56 -2.29 17.62 41.46
CA THR A 56 -3.70 17.78 41.83
C THR A 56 -4.39 18.60 40.74
N ARG A 57 -5.24 17.94 39.96
CA ARG A 57 -6.12 18.63 39.01
C ARG A 57 -7.41 18.96 39.75
N GLN A 58 -7.68 20.26 39.94
CA GLN A 58 -8.95 20.74 40.48
C GLN A 58 -10.06 20.53 39.43
N GLY A 59 -10.72 19.38 39.45
CA GLY A 59 -11.83 19.05 38.56
C GLY A 59 -13.17 19.38 39.21
N SER A 60 -13.96 20.27 38.60
CA SER A 60 -15.35 20.53 38.97
C SER A 60 -16.30 20.00 37.89
N PHE A 61 -17.61 19.93 38.18
CA PHE A 61 -18.62 19.57 37.17
C PHE A 61 -18.60 20.54 35.98
N PHE A 62 -18.48 21.84 36.25
CA PHE A 62 -18.45 22.90 35.24
C PHE A 62 -17.18 22.90 34.37
N ASN A 63 -16.11 22.27 34.83
CA ASN A 63 -14.84 22.19 34.09
C ASN A 63 -14.71 20.89 33.26
N LYS A 64 -15.80 20.12 33.10
CA LYS A 64 -15.80 18.91 32.26
C LYS A 64 -16.05 19.27 30.80
N LEU A 65 -15.20 18.75 29.92
CA LEU A 65 -15.32 18.90 28.48
C LEU A 65 -16.01 17.72 27.84
N THR A 66 -16.45 17.90 26.61
CA THR A 66 -17.04 16.82 25.81
C THR A 66 -15.96 15.81 25.39
N ALA A 67 -16.39 14.58 25.11
CA ALA A 67 -15.46 13.53 24.64
C ALA A 67 -14.72 13.93 23.36
N GLU A 68 -15.36 14.68 22.46
CA GLU A 68 -14.75 15.13 21.22
C GLU A 68 -13.57 16.08 21.43
N GLU A 69 -13.73 17.05 22.34
CA GLU A 69 -12.69 18.01 22.70
C GLU A 69 -11.51 17.31 23.38
N LEU A 70 -11.80 16.39 24.31
CA LEU A 70 -10.78 15.58 24.97
C LEU A 70 -10.00 14.74 23.95
N TRP A 71 -10.68 14.03 23.06
CA TRP A 71 -10.01 13.23 22.03
C TRP A 71 -9.24 14.08 21.02
N ARG A 72 -9.74 15.26 20.64
CA ARG A 72 -9.04 16.20 19.77
C ARG A 72 -7.70 16.62 20.37
N GLY A 73 -7.68 16.95 21.67
CA GLY A 73 -6.44 17.26 22.40
C GLY A 73 -5.49 16.07 22.53
N VAL A 74 -6.01 14.88 22.84
CA VAL A 74 -5.19 13.66 23.04
C VAL A 74 -4.53 13.18 21.75
N LEU A 75 -5.25 13.20 20.63
CA LEU A 75 -4.77 12.71 19.32
C LEU A 75 -3.80 13.69 18.66
N ALA A 76 -3.97 15.00 18.88
CA ALA A 76 -3.11 16.07 18.38
C ALA A 76 -2.84 16.01 16.86
N GLU A 77 -3.84 15.62 16.06
CA GLU A 77 -3.67 15.36 14.62
C GLU A 77 -3.40 16.62 13.79
N SER A 78 -3.89 17.78 14.23
CA SER A 78 -3.76 19.07 13.55
C SER A 78 -2.51 19.87 13.93
N GLY A 79 -1.62 19.32 14.78
CA GLY A 79 -0.44 20.01 15.29
C GLY A 79 0.66 20.28 14.27
N ALA A 80 1.55 21.23 14.56
CA ALA A 80 2.68 21.58 13.70
C ALA A 80 3.62 20.39 13.40
N GLY A 81 3.73 19.44 14.33
CA GLY A 81 4.52 18.22 14.16
C GLY A 81 3.98 17.28 13.08
N ALA A 82 2.65 17.24 12.88
CA ALA A 82 2.01 16.39 11.87
C ALA A 82 2.22 16.93 10.45
N ARG A 83 2.25 18.26 10.29
CA ARG A 83 2.34 18.94 8.97
C ARG A 83 3.61 18.60 8.20
N LYS A 84 4.77 18.53 8.88
CA LYS A 84 6.10 18.33 8.26
C LYS A 84 6.78 17.02 8.63
N GLY A 85 6.00 16.02 9.07
CA GLY A 85 6.52 14.68 9.35
C GLY A 85 7.52 14.60 10.51
N ARG A 86 7.41 15.51 11.51
CA ARG A 86 8.31 15.54 12.67
C ARG A 86 8.01 14.44 13.70
N GLY A 87 6.80 13.88 13.66
CA GLY A 87 6.37 12.80 14.57
C GLY A 87 6.64 11.40 14.03
N LYS A 88 7.24 10.54 14.85
CA LYS A 88 7.38 9.10 14.58
C LYS A 88 6.01 8.42 14.61
N ARG A 89 5.77 7.45 13.71
CA ARG A 89 4.48 6.72 13.60
C ARG A 89 4.45 5.37 14.32
N THR A 90 5.51 5.02 15.06
CA THR A 90 5.66 3.70 15.71
C THR A 90 4.61 3.46 16.80
N LYS A 91 4.30 4.48 17.62
CA LYS A 91 3.29 4.41 18.69
C LYS A 91 2.25 5.53 18.52
N ARG A 92 1.35 5.39 17.55
CA ARG A 92 0.25 6.33 17.34
C ARG A 92 -0.88 6.07 18.33
N LYS A 93 -1.43 7.12 18.94
CA LYS A 93 -2.64 7.05 19.76
C LYS A 93 -3.86 6.80 18.87
N LEU A 94 -4.78 5.96 19.33
CA LEU A 94 -5.99 5.58 18.60
C LEU A 94 -7.22 6.06 19.39
N LYS A 95 -8.16 6.71 18.69
CA LYS A 95 -9.45 7.09 19.28
C LYS A 95 -10.20 5.84 19.73
N ARG A 96 -10.79 5.89 20.92
CA ARG A 96 -11.69 4.87 21.45
C ARG A 96 -13.01 5.54 21.77
N ASP A 97 -14.09 4.98 21.26
CA ASP A 97 -15.43 5.44 21.61
C ASP A 97 -15.84 4.78 22.94
N LEU A 98 -16.16 5.62 23.93
CA LEU A 98 -16.52 5.17 25.28
C LEU A 98 -18.02 4.98 25.44
N ASN A 99 -18.85 5.53 24.54
CA ASN A 99 -20.31 5.39 24.59
C ASN A 99 -20.77 4.05 24.01
N ARG A 100 -19.91 3.38 23.24
CA ARG A 100 -20.17 2.07 22.67
C ARG A 100 -20.30 1.00 23.75
N GLY A 101 -21.40 0.25 23.74
CA GLY A 101 -21.65 -0.83 24.70
C GLY A 101 -22.17 -0.32 26.05
N GLN A 102 -22.62 0.94 26.12
CA GLN A 102 -23.36 1.47 27.27
C GLN A 102 -24.84 1.54 26.91
N PHE A 103 -25.70 1.18 27.86
CA PHE A 103 -27.14 1.25 27.73
C PHE A 103 -27.69 2.38 28.62
N ILE A 104 -28.74 3.05 28.16
CA ILE A 104 -29.39 4.11 28.92
C ILE A 104 -30.09 3.48 30.14
N GLY A 105 -29.94 4.09 31.32
CA GLY A 105 -30.50 3.57 32.57
C GLY A 105 -29.59 2.58 33.31
N GLU A 106 -28.56 2.03 32.66
CA GLU A 106 -27.56 1.19 33.32
C GLU A 106 -26.53 2.01 34.08
N GLY A 107 -26.27 1.62 35.32
CA GLY A 107 -25.33 2.32 36.20
C GLY A 107 -24.76 1.40 37.26
N ARG A 108 -23.74 1.88 37.99
CA ARG A 108 -23.05 1.08 39.02
C ARG A 108 -23.98 0.63 40.14
N GLY A 109 -25.00 1.42 40.46
CA GLY A 109 -25.99 1.12 41.49
C GLY A 109 -26.92 -0.06 41.18
N GLY A 110 -26.99 -0.51 39.92
CA GLY A 110 -27.83 -1.66 39.53
C GLY A 110 -29.33 -1.40 39.62
N PHE A 111 -29.76 -0.14 39.49
CA PHE A 111 -31.18 0.22 39.50
C PHE A 111 -31.85 -0.18 38.18
N LEU A 112 -33.06 -0.70 38.28
CA LEU A 112 -33.96 -1.06 37.19
C LEU A 112 -35.08 -0.02 37.14
N TRP A 113 -35.04 0.78 36.08
CA TRP A 113 -35.96 1.85 35.73
C TRP A 113 -36.94 1.31 34.67
N PRO A 114 -38.22 1.11 35.03
CA PRO A 114 -39.26 0.72 34.09
C PRO A 114 -39.34 1.72 32.93
N GLY A 115 -39.20 1.24 31.69
CA GLY A 115 -39.20 2.05 30.47
C GLY A 115 -37.82 2.51 29.97
N LEU A 116 -36.73 2.28 30.71
CA LEU A 116 -35.36 2.53 30.24
C LEU A 116 -34.55 1.23 30.10
N ASN A 117 -34.26 0.56 31.22
CA ASN A 117 -33.49 -0.69 31.25
C ASN A 117 -34.31 -1.91 31.71
N ALA A 118 -35.53 -1.69 32.23
CA ALA A 118 -36.50 -2.74 32.52
C ALA A 118 -37.80 -2.50 31.73
N PRO A 119 -38.53 -3.56 31.32
CA PRO A 119 -39.82 -3.39 30.65
C PRO A 119 -40.85 -2.77 31.59
N VAL A 120 -41.73 -1.93 31.04
CA VAL A 120 -42.75 -1.20 31.83
C VAL A 120 -43.76 -2.16 32.49
N LEU A 121 -44.13 -3.23 31.79
CA LEU A 121 -45.09 -4.22 32.24
C LEU A 121 -44.39 -5.56 32.51
N LYS A 122 -44.70 -6.20 33.63
CA LYS A 122 -44.43 -7.63 33.89
C LYS A 122 -45.75 -8.27 34.28
N GLU A 123 -46.14 -9.34 33.58
CA GLU A 123 -47.33 -10.13 33.93
C GLU A 123 -48.60 -9.26 34.08
N GLY A 124 -48.74 -8.23 33.22
CA GLY A 124 -49.91 -7.33 33.20
C GLY A 124 -49.90 -6.21 34.26
N SER A 125 -48.90 -6.16 35.14
CA SER A 125 -48.76 -5.11 36.17
C SER A 125 -47.60 -4.15 35.85
N VAL A 126 -47.75 -2.87 36.23
CA VAL A 126 -46.70 -1.86 36.07
C VAL A 126 -45.57 -2.14 37.07
N GLN A 127 -44.35 -2.28 36.56
CA GLN A 127 -43.19 -2.49 37.43
C GLN A 127 -42.86 -1.22 38.22
N SER A 128 -42.47 -1.38 39.49
CA SER A 128 -41.85 -0.32 40.28
C SER A 128 -40.33 -0.30 40.08
N VAL A 129 -39.69 0.81 40.43
CA VAL A 129 -38.22 0.90 40.45
C VAL A 129 -37.67 -0.15 41.41
N SER A 130 -36.75 -0.98 40.93
CA SER A 130 -36.13 -2.05 41.71
C SER A 130 -34.61 -2.01 41.58
N ARG A 131 -33.89 -2.80 42.38
CA ARG A 131 -32.43 -2.87 42.37
C ARG A 131 -32.01 -4.32 42.22
N ARG A 132 -31.06 -4.59 41.31
CA ARG A 132 -30.43 -5.92 41.16
C ARG A 132 -29.73 -6.34 42.45
N SER A 133 -29.62 -7.66 42.65
CA SER A 133 -28.77 -8.18 43.72
C SER A 133 -27.29 -7.85 43.44
N GLU A 134 -26.45 -7.85 44.48
CA GLU A 134 -25.02 -7.53 44.31
C GLU A 134 -24.32 -8.53 43.38
N VAL A 135 -24.73 -9.80 43.43
CA VAL A 135 -24.18 -10.88 42.59
C VAL A 135 -24.55 -10.68 41.13
N GLU A 136 -25.84 -10.48 40.82
CA GLU A 136 -26.31 -10.20 39.47
C GLU A 136 -25.64 -8.94 38.88
N GLN A 137 -25.48 -7.91 39.70
CA GLN A 137 -24.82 -6.68 39.27
C GLN A 137 -23.33 -6.89 38.96
N GLN A 138 -22.63 -7.72 39.73
CA GLN A 138 -21.25 -8.09 39.44
C GLN A 138 -21.14 -8.92 38.16
N GLU A 139 -22.08 -9.83 37.91
CA GLU A 139 -22.14 -10.61 36.68
C GLU A 139 -22.34 -9.73 35.45
N VAL A 140 -23.29 -8.80 35.48
CA VAL A 140 -23.52 -7.84 34.40
C VAL A 140 -22.27 -6.99 34.13
N GLN A 141 -21.59 -6.53 35.19
CA GLN A 141 -20.33 -5.78 35.03
C GLN A 141 -19.21 -6.64 34.44
N ALA A 142 -19.08 -7.89 34.89
CA ALA A 142 -18.11 -8.83 34.35
C ALA A 142 -18.39 -9.14 32.87
N GLU A 143 -19.67 -9.27 32.49
CA GLU A 143 -20.09 -9.48 31.11
C GLU A 143 -19.75 -8.27 30.23
N LEU A 144 -20.05 -7.04 30.68
CA LEU A 144 -19.65 -5.82 29.96
C LEU A 144 -18.13 -5.74 29.75
N VAL A 145 -17.33 -6.15 30.74
CA VAL A 145 -15.87 -6.22 30.61
C VAL A 145 -15.46 -7.28 29.59
N ARG A 146 -16.07 -8.47 29.62
CA ARG A 146 -15.82 -9.53 28.63
C ARG A 146 -16.14 -9.06 27.21
N GLN A 147 -17.31 -8.45 26.98
CA GLN A 147 -17.70 -7.91 25.69
C GLN A 147 -16.71 -6.84 25.19
N ARG A 148 -16.24 -5.96 26.08
CA ARG A 148 -15.20 -4.97 25.77
C ARG A 148 -13.89 -5.63 25.34
N ASP A 149 -13.43 -6.64 26.06
CA ASP A 149 -12.16 -7.30 25.82
C ASP A 149 -12.21 -8.14 24.53
N GLU A 150 -13.33 -8.79 24.25
CA GLU A 150 -13.60 -9.46 22.97
C GLU A 150 -13.57 -8.47 21.80
N TRP A 151 -14.20 -7.31 21.97
CA TRP A 151 -14.20 -6.25 20.97
C TRP A 151 -12.77 -5.74 20.70
N GLU A 152 -11.97 -5.53 21.77
CA GLU A 152 -10.56 -5.17 21.62
C GLU A 152 -9.75 -6.25 20.91
N LYS A 153 -9.97 -7.53 21.25
CA LYS A 153 -9.33 -8.67 20.60
C LYS A 153 -9.64 -8.67 19.10
N LYS A 154 -10.90 -8.54 18.71
CA LYS A 154 -11.35 -8.45 17.31
C LYS A 154 -10.67 -7.29 16.58
N LYS A 155 -10.55 -6.12 17.20
CA LYS A 155 -9.87 -4.95 16.60
C LYS A 155 -8.36 -5.12 16.43
N ARG A 156 -7.70 -5.89 17.31
CA ARG A 156 -6.25 -6.17 17.23
C ARG A 156 -5.91 -7.25 16.20
N MET A 157 -6.85 -8.13 15.87
CA MET A 157 -6.66 -9.15 14.85
C MET A 157 -6.42 -8.51 13.48
N LYS A 158 -5.31 -8.87 12.84
CA LYS A 158 -4.94 -8.39 11.51
C LYS A 158 -5.38 -9.41 10.47
N VAL A 159 -6.21 -8.99 9.52
CA VAL A 159 -6.61 -9.82 8.39
C VAL A 159 -5.39 -10.14 7.52
N LYS A 160 -5.21 -11.42 7.17
CA LYS A 160 -4.15 -11.86 6.26
C LYS A 160 -4.41 -11.27 4.88
N ARG A 161 -3.45 -10.51 4.35
CA ARG A 161 -3.53 -9.91 3.01
C ARG A 161 -2.60 -10.67 2.06
N GLN A 162 -3.09 -10.99 0.86
CA GLN A 162 -2.23 -11.52 -0.19
C GLN A 162 -1.16 -10.47 -0.53
N ARG A 163 0.11 -10.88 -0.46
CA ARG A 163 1.24 -10.00 -0.81
C ARG A 163 1.39 -9.91 -2.32
N GLY A 164 1.93 -8.79 -2.79
CA GLY A 164 2.43 -8.66 -4.16
C GLY A 164 3.84 -9.25 -4.29
N TRP A 165 4.74 -8.54 -4.97
CA TRP A 165 6.11 -9.01 -5.21
C TRP A 165 6.94 -9.17 -3.93
N THR A 166 6.73 -8.32 -2.92
CA THR A 166 7.36 -8.43 -1.60
C THR A 166 6.37 -8.03 -0.51
N GLY A 167 6.67 -8.33 0.76
CA GLY A 167 5.73 -8.11 1.88
C GLY A 167 5.31 -6.64 2.06
N ASN A 168 6.26 -5.70 1.95
CA ASN A 168 6.01 -4.27 2.15
C ASN A 168 5.81 -3.48 0.84
N SER A 169 6.11 -4.06 -0.31
CA SER A 169 5.91 -3.40 -1.60
C SER A 169 4.44 -3.38 -1.99
N TRP A 170 4.06 -2.36 -2.74
CA TRP A 170 2.74 -2.27 -3.37
C TRP A 170 2.69 -2.95 -4.74
N GLY A 171 3.83 -3.16 -5.39
CA GLY A 171 3.89 -3.77 -6.72
C GLY A 171 3.33 -5.20 -6.72
N GLY A 172 2.44 -5.49 -7.67
CA GLY A 172 1.77 -6.78 -7.84
C GLY A 172 0.52 -6.99 -6.97
N ILE A 173 0.12 -6.02 -6.14
CA ILE A 173 -1.13 -6.11 -5.37
C ILE A 173 -2.32 -5.79 -6.29
N SER A 174 -3.37 -6.62 -6.23
CA SER A 174 -4.65 -6.32 -6.89
C SER A 174 -5.43 -5.27 -6.11
N LEU A 175 -6.02 -4.32 -6.83
CA LEU A 175 -6.92 -3.28 -6.32
C LEU A 175 -8.40 -3.63 -6.53
N GLY A 176 -8.68 -4.77 -7.17
CA GLY A 176 -10.03 -5.12 -7.64
C GLY A 176 -10.42 -4.39 -8.93
N PRO A 177 -11.69 -4.55 -9.37
CA PRO A 177 -12.18 -3.96 -10.61
C PRO A 177 -12.25 -2.42 -10.53
N PRO A 178 -12.17 -1.72 -11.67
CA PRO A 178 -12.45 -0.29 -11.80
C PRO A 178 -13.81 0.09 -11.21
N ASP A 179 -13.95 1.36 -10.77
CA ASP A 179 -15.24 1.84 -10.29
C ASP A 179 -16.21 2.00 -11.48
N PRO A 180 -17.53 1.74 -11.32
CA PRO A 180 -18.49 1.86 -12.41
C PRO A 180 -18.61 3.30 -12.92
N GLY A 181 -18.91 3.44 -14.21
CA GLY A 181 -19.11 4.72 -14.87
C GLY A 181 -20.48 5.35 -14.53
N PRO A 182 -20.65 6.66 -14.78
CA PRO A 182 -21.92 7.35 -14.53
C PRO A 182 -23.05 6.86 -15.44
N ASN A 183 -22.72 6.26 -16.60
CA ASN A 183 -23.68 5.76 -17.59
C ASN A 183 -24.15 4.32 -17.34
N GLY A 184 -23.85 3.74 -16.17
CA GLY A 184 -24.13 2.32 -15.87
C GLY A 184 -23.09 1.33 -16.42
N GLU A 185 -21.96 1.82 -16.95
CA GLU A 185 -20.85 1.00 -17.39
C GLU A 185 -20.20 0.27 -16.20
N THR A 186 -20.10 -1.06 -16.27
CA THR A 186 -19.51 -1.90 -15.22
C THR A 186 -18.32 -2.69 -15.75
N PHE A 187 -17.29 -2.88 -14.93
CA PHE A 187 -15.99 -3.45 -15.33
C PHE A 187 -15.58 -4.64 -14.45
N GLU A 188 -16.51 -5.53 -14.12
CA GLU A 188 -16.26 -6.65 -13.19
C GLU A 188 -15.20 -7.64 -13.72
N ASP A 189 -15.13 -7.80 -15.04
CA ASP A 189 -14.17 -8.69 -15.71
C ASP A 189 -12.72 -8.19 -15.67
N PHE A 190 -12.49 -6.93 -15.27
CA PHE A 190 -11.16 -6.34 -15.24
C PHE A 190 -10.50 -6.52 -13.88
N ASP A 191 -9.29 -7.07 -13.85
CA ASP A 191 -8.41 -6.97 -12.69
C ASP A 191 -7.50 -5.74 -12.82
N SER A 192 -7.25 -5.07 -11.70
CA SER A 192 -6.36 -3.91 -11.63
C SER A 192 -5.18 -4.21 -10.73
N ARG A 193 -3.95 -4.13 -11.25
CA ARG A 193 -2.73 -4.38 -10.46
C ARG A 193 -1.83 -3.16 -10.39
N VAL A 194 -1.30 -2.92 -9.20
CA VAL A 194 -0.33 -1.85 -8.97
C VAL A 194 1.03 -2.27 -9.51
N ILE A 195 1.63 -1.44 -10.36
CA ILE A 195 2.98 -1.67 -10.88
C ILE A 195 4.01 -0.91 -10.04
N GLU A 196 3.73 0.37 -9.72
CA GLU A 196 4.66 1.20 -8.97
C GLU A 196 3.94 2.24 -8.10
N VAL A 197 4.44 2.47 -6.88
CA VAL A 197 3.99 3.55 -6.00
C VAL A 197 5.21 4.34 -5.54
N LYS A 198 5.28 5.61 -5.91
CA LYS A 198 6.34 6.55 -5.57
C LYS A 198 5.81 7.68 -4.71
N SER A 199 6.61 8.10 -3.72
CA SER A 199 6.40 9.37 -3.04
C SER A 199 7.30 10.42 -3.70
N VAL A 200 6.68 11.40 -4.34
CA VAL A 200 7.37 12.51 -4.99
C VAL A 200 7.17 13.78 -4.17
N PHE A 201 8.10 14.73 -4.30
CA PHE A 201 8.06 15.97 -3.53
C PHE A 201 8.18 17.15 -4.48
N ASN A 202 7.39 18.19 -4.23
CA ASN A 202 7.50 19.48 -4.89
C ASN A 202 7.85 20.56 -3.86
N MET A 203 8.71 21.51 -4.22
CA MET A 203 9.00 22.66 -3.37
C MET A 203 7.94 23.75 -3.60
N THR A 204 7.36 24.24 -2.51
CA THR A 204 6.32 25.28 -2.52
C THR A 204 6.74 26.43 -1.61
N ALA A 205 6.35 27.66 -1.96
CA ALA A 205 6.72 28.85 -1.20
C ALA A 205 6.25 28.81 0.27
N LYS A 206 5.02 28.35 0.51
CA LYS A 206 4.41 28.36 1.86
C LYS A 206 4.75 27.11 2.67
N GLU A 207 4.53 25.92 2.11
CA GLU A 207 4.67 24.67 2.86
C GLU A 207 6.11 24.14 2.87
N GLY A 208 6.95 24.60 1.93
CA GLY A 208 8.24 24.00 1.64
C GLY A 208 8.06 22.72 0.83
N ARG A 209 8.61 21.60 1.32
CA ARG A 209 8.54 20.30 0.64
C ARG A 209 7.14 19.68 0.78
N LYS A 210 6.31 19.84 -0.25
CA LYS A 210 4.98 19.23 -0.37
C LYS A 210 5.09 17.81 -0.94
N ARG A 211 4.62 16.83 -0.17
CA ARG A 211 4.59 15.42 -0.60
C ARG A 211 3.38 15.16 -1.51
N SER A 212 3.58 14.37 -2.55
CA SER A 212 2.51 13.78 -3.35
C SER A 212 2.85 12.33 -3.69
N ILE A 213 1.84 11.51 -3.93
CA ILE A 213 1.99 10.11 -4.30
C ILE A 213 1.71 9.97 -5.79
N SER A 214 2.59 9.28 -6.49
CA SER A 214 2.45 8.89 -7.89
C SER A 214 2.29 7.38 -7.96
N CYS A 215 1.19 6.90 -8.52
CA CYS A 215 0.87 5.49 -8.68
C CYS A 215 0.79 5.14 -10.18
N LEU A 216 1.47 4.08 -10.59
CA LEU A 216 1.32 3.45 -11.89
C LEU A 216 0.51 2.17 -11.69
N VAL A 217 -0.65 2.09 -12.33
CA VAL A 217 -1.58 0.95 -12.25
C VAL A 217 -1.86 0.47 -13.67
N ALA A 218 -1.96 -0.84 -13.82
CA ALA A 218 -2.39 -1.48 -15.05
C ALA A 218 -3.71 -2.23 -14.80
N VAL A 219 -4.54 -2.29 -15.82
CA VAL A 219 -5.84 -2.96 -15.83
C VAL A 219 -5.91 -3.91 -17.03
N GLY A 220 -6.61 -5.02 -16.91
CA GLY A 220 -6.87 -5.90 -18.04
C GLY A 220 -7.86 -7.00 -17.72
N ASN A 221 -8.48 -7.53 -18.77
CA ASN A 221 -9.55 -8.53 -18.71
C ASN A 221 -9.06 -9.97 -18.95
N GLY A 222 -7.75 -10.19 -19.13
CA GLY A 222 -7.18 -11.50 -19.47
C GLY A 222 -7.47 -11.97 -20.91
N ASN A 223 -8.17 -11.18 -21.70
CA ASN A 223 -8.64 -11.51 -23.05
C ASN A 223 -8.08 -10.54 -24.10
N GLY A 224 -6.82 -10.13 -23.95
CA GLY A 224 -6.13 -9.24 -24.88
C GLY A 224 -6.36 -7.76 -24.64
N ALA A 225 -7.43 -7.35 -23.92
CA ALA A 225 -7.65 -5.95 -23.60
C ALA A 225 -6.96 -5.56 -22.30
N ALA A 226 -5.99 -4.66 -22.39
CA ALA A 226 -5.27 -4.16 -21.22
C ALA A 226 -4.79 -2.72 -21.41
N GLY A 227 -4.70 -1.97 -20.31
CA GLY A 227 -4.29 -0.59 -20.31
C GLY A 227 -3.49 -0.24 -19.07
N PHE A 228 -2.88 0.93 -19.07
CA PHE A 228 -2.18 1.44 -17.89
C PHE A 228 -2.32 2.95 -17.79
N ALA A 229 -2.33 3.46 -16.56
CA ALA A 229 -2.34 4.90 -16.33
C ALA A 229 -1.57 5.27 -15.06
N LEU A 230 -1.22 6.55 -15.03
CA LEU A 230 -0.55 7.18 -13.90
C LEU A 230 -1.52 8.10 -13.17
N GLY A 231 -1.67 7.89 -11.87
CA GLY A 231 -2.46 8.72 -10.96
C GLY A 231 -1.57 9.45 -9.97
N LYS A 232 -1.84 10.74 -9.77
CA LYS A 232 -1.16 11.56 -8.74
C LYS A 232 -2.18 12.21 -7.80
N ALA A 233 -1.92 12.12 -6.51
CA ALA A 233 -2.70 12.79 -5.46
C ALA A 233 -1.89 12.96 -4.17
N ALA A 234 -2.42 13.70 -3.20
CA ALA A 234 -1.82 13.80 -1.87
C ALA A 234 -1.90 12.46 -1.11
N ASP A 235 -3.05 11.81 -1.18
CA ASP A 235 -3.29 10.50 -0.57
C ASP A 235 -3.04 9.35 -1.53
N ARG A 236 -2.57 8.22 -0.98
CA ARG A 236 -2.25 7.03 -1.77
C ARG A 236 -3.50 6.39 -2.39
N ASN A 237 -4.56 6.23 -1.59
CA ASN A 237 -5.78 5.55 -2.03
C ASN A 237 -6.48 6.35 -3.14
N THR A 238 -6.48 7.68 -3.04
CA THR A 238 -7.03 8.55 -4.09
C THR A 238 -6.18 8.52 -5.35
N ALA A 239 -4.85 8.47 -5.24
CA ALA A 239 -3.96 8.29 -6.40
C ALA A 239 -4.19 6.93 -7.10
N MET A 240 -4.36 5.85 -6.33
CA MET A 240 -4.67 4.52 -6.86
C MET A 240 -6.02 4.50 -7.59
N ARG A 241 -7.07 5.07 -6.99
CA ARG A 241 -8.39 5.20 -7.63
C ARG A 241 -8.32 5.97 -8.95
N LYS A 242 -7.65 7.13 -8.95
CA LYS A 242 -7.44 7.92 -10.17
C LYS A 242 -6.70 7.15 -11.26
N ALA A 243 -5.66 6.42 -10.90
CA ALA A 243 -4.90 5.60 -11.85
C ALA A 243 -5.76 4.46 -12.41
N LYS A 244 -6.51 3.76 -11.55
CA LYS A 244 -7.40 2.64 -11.90
C LYS A 244 -8.45 3.07 -12.92
N ASN A 245 -9.25 4.09 -12.59
CA ASN A 245 -10.36 4.51 -13.44
C ASN A 245 -9.86 5.17 -14.74
N ARG A 246 -8.72 5.88 -14.68
CA ARG A 246 -8.10 6.45 -15.88
C ARG A 246 -7.59 5.38 -16.84
N ALA A 247 -7.10 4.23 -16.35
CA ALA A 247 -6.49 3.22 -17.20
C ALA A 247 -7.49 2.54 -18.16
N ILE A 248 -8.77 2.45 -17.77
CA ILE A 248 -9.84 1.88 -18.61
C ILE A 248 -10.12 2.74 -19.85
N HIS A 249 -9.91 4.04 -19.78
CA HIS A 249 -10.07 4.90 -20.95
C HIS A 249 -8.92 4.78 -21.97
N TYR A 250 -7.83 4.09 -21.62
CA TYR A 250 -6.65 3.92 -22.48
C TYR A 250 -6.27 2.44 -22.61
N LEU A 251 -7.21 1.65 -23.11
CA LEU A 251 -7.00 0.22 -23.37
C LEU A 251 -6.32 0.02 -24.73
N TYR A 252 -5.40 -0.94 -24.75
CA TYR A 252 -4.84 -1.54 -25.94
C TYR A 252 -5.49 -2.91 -26.14
N TYR A 253 -5.80 -3.24 -27.38
CA TYR A 253 -6.06 -4.61 -27.77
C TYR A 253 -4.76 -5.25 -28.22
N ILE A 254 -4.34 -6.30 -27.52
CA ILE A 254 -3.14 -7.07 -27.80
C ILE A 254 -3.56 -8.40 -28.39
N GLU A 255 -3.20 -8.61 -29.65
CA GLU A 255 -3.42 -9.87 -30.34
C GLU A 255 -2.53 -10.97 -29.75
N ARG A 256 -3.04 -12.20 -29.74
CA ARG A 256 -2.33 -13.34 -29.15
C ARG A 256 -2.40 -14.51 -30.11
N TYR A 257 -1.26 -15.14 -30.35
CA TYR A 257 -1.20 -16.39 -31.08
C TYR A 257 -1.69 -17.52 -30.17
N ASN A 258 -2.65 -18.31 -30.65
CA ASN A 258 -3.35 -19.38 -29.93
C ASN A 258 -3.88 -18.95 -28.54
N ASN A 259 -4.25 -17.67 -28.37
CA ASN A 259 -4.65 -17.09 -27.09
C ASN A 259 -3.63 -17.26 -25.94
N GLN A 260 -2.36 -17.53 -26.26
CA GLN A 260 -1.35 -17.93 -25.27
C GLN A 260 -0.06 -17.12 -25.34
N THR A 261 0.47 -16.88 -26.54
CA THR A 261 1.78 -16.23 -26.75
C THR A 261 1.69 -15.12 -27.81
N ILE A 262 2.83 -14.50 -28.12
CA ILE A 262 2.99 -13.47 -29.15
C ILE A 262 3.22 -14.10 -30.54
N TYR A 263 2.98 -13.35 -31.63
CA TYR A 263 3.09 -13.90 -32.99
C TYR A 263 4.53 -14.18 -33.44
N HIS A 264 5.46 -13.28 -33.12
CA HIS A 264 6.87 -13.38 -33.50
C HIS A 264 7.76 -12.74 -32.41
N ASP A 265 9.09 -12.84 -32.57
CA ASP A 265 10.05 -12.22 -31.65
C ASP A 265 10.06 -10.70 -31.83
N ILE A 266 9.86 -9.97 -30.74
CA ILE A 266 9.69 -8.51 -30.77
C ILE A 266 10.85 -7.84 -30.03
N GLN A 267 11.56 -6.97 -30.74
CA GLN A 267 12.47 -6.01 -30.13
C GLN A 267 11.80 -4.63 -30.02
N SER A 268 11.46 -4.21 -28.81
CA SER A 268 10.84 -2.92 -28.56
C SER A 268 11.76 -2.00 -27.76
N LYS A 269 11.96 -0.78 -28.26
CA LYS A 269 12.75 0.25 -27.58
C LYS A 269 11.89 1.44 -27.22
N PHE A 270 11.86 1.81 -25.94
CA PHE A 270 11.29 3.06 -25.48
C PHE A 270 12.34 3.85 -24.70
N LYS A 271 12.74 5.00 -25.23
CA LYS A 271 13.84 5.81 -24.68
C LYS A 271 15.12 4.95 -24.53
N ARG A 272 15.69 4.88 -23.32
CA ARG A 272 16.89 4.08 -22.98
C ARG A 272 16.56 2.68 -22.44
N THR A 273 15.31 2.23 -22.57
CA THR A 273 14.86 0.90 -22.15
C THR A 273 14.58 0.07 -23.40
N THR A 274 15.24 -1.08 -23.51
CA THR A 274 15.01 -2.06 -24.59
C THR A 274 14.41 -3.34 -24.01
N LEU A 275 13.39 -3.86 -24.66
CA LEU A 275 12.75 -5.13 -24.37
C LEU A 275 12.98 -6.07 -25.55
N HIS A 276 13.55 -7.22 -25.26
CA HIS A 276 13.67 -8.33 -26.20
C HIS A 276 12.68 -9.40 -25.75
N MET A 277 11.59 -9.55 -26.48
CA MET A 277 10.54 -10.53 -26.23
C MET A 277 10.68 -11.64 -27.25
N LYS A 278 10.58 -12.89 -26.79
CA LYS A 278 10.60 -14.07 -27.67
C LYS A 278 9.33 -14.87 -27.53
N LYS A 279 8.79 -15.31 -28.66
CA LYS A 279 7.69 -16.29 -28.72
C LYS A 279 8.19 -17.59 -28.09
N GLN A 280 7.36 -18.25 -27.30
CA GLN A 280 7.67 -19.53 -26.69
C GLN A 280 6.49 -20.47 -26.85
N ASN A 281 6.78 -21.77 -26.88
CA ASN A 281 5.77 -22.81 -27.00
C ASN A 281 4.99 -22.98 -25.69
N GLU A 282 3.89 -23.72 -25.77
CA GLU A 282 3.03 -24.00 -24.62
C GLU A 282 3.79 -24.73 -23.51
N GLY A 283 3.58 -24.30 -22.26
CA GLY A 283 4.19 -24.92 -21.08
C GLY A 283 5.54 -24.32 -20.66
N TYR A 284 6.05 -23.32 -21.38
CA TYR A 284 7.25 -22.59 -21.00
C TYR A 284 7.04 -21.63 -19.81
N GLY A 285 5.84 -21.06 -19.69
CA GLY A 285 5.46 -20.06 -18.69
C GLY A 285 6.06 -18.67 -18.92
N LEU A 286 5.85 -17.77 -17.95
CA LEU A 286 6.33 -16.39 -18.04
C LEU A 286 7.74 -16.20 -17.44
N HIS A 287 8.76 -16.23 -18.30
CA HIS A 287 10.15 -15.95 -17.92
C HIS A 287 10.54 -14.50 -18.25
N CYS A 288 10.02 -13.58 -17.44
CA CYS A 288 10.12 -12.14 -17.70
C CYS A 288 10.50 -11.35 -16.42
N HIS A 289 10.70 -10.05 -16.57
CA HIS A 289 10.75 -9.14 -15.42
C HIS A 289 9.41 -9.17 -14.66
N ARG A 290 9.42 -9.14 -13.32
CA ARG A 290 8.20 -9.26 -12.47
C ARG A 290 7.04 -8.32 -12.85
N ALA A 291 7.36 -7.11 -13.32
CA ALA A 291 6.36 -6.16 -13.81
C ALA A 291 5.73 -6.64 -15.13
N VAL A 292 6.56 -7.13 -16.06
CA VAL A 292 6.11 -7.70 -17.33
C VAL A 292 5.26 -8.95 -17.07
N ILE A 293 5.64 -9.84 -16.14
CA ILE A 293 4.81 -10.98 -15.73
C ILE A 293 3.42 -10.50 -15.27
N THR A 294 3.37 -9.46 -14.44
CA THR A 294 2.10 -8.92 -13.94
C THR A 294 1.24 -8.34 -15.08
N LEU A 295 1.86 -7.68 -16.05
CA LEU A 295 1.19 -7.12 -17.22
C LEU A 295 0.71 -8.22 -18.19
N CYS A 296 1.53 -9.22 -18.48
CA CYS A 296 1.17 -10.36 -19.31
C CYS A 296 -0.02 -11.13 -18.74
N LYS A 297 -0.11 -11.29 -17.41
CA LYS A 297 -1.27 -11.89 -16.75
C LYS A 297 -2.56 -11.08 -16.94
N LEU A 298 -2.48 -9.75 -16.93
CA LEU A 298 -3.62 -8.87 -17.21
C LEU A 298 -4.04 -8.92 -18.68
N ILE A 299 -3.08 -9.08 -19.60
CA ILE A 299 -3.34 -9.24 -21.04
C ILE A 299 -3.89 -10.64 -21.34
N GLY A 300 -3.46 -11.66 -20.59
CA GLY A 300 -3.74 -13.06 -20.85
C GLY A 300 -2.69 -13.76 -21.72
N ILE A 301 -1.44 -13.31 -21.68
CA ILE A 301 -0.29 -14.04 -22.24
C ILE A 301 0.23 -14.98 -21.16
N LYS A 302 0.33 -16.28 -21.47
CA LYS A 302 0.78 -17.32 -20.54
C LYS A 302 2.25 -17.71 -20.77
N ASP A 303 2.72 -17.68 -22.01
CA ASP A 303 4.06 -18.18 -22.36
C ASP A 303 4.82 -17.11 -23.13
N MET A 304 5.91 -16.63 -22.55
CA MET A 304 6.78 -15.64 -23.18
C MET A 304 8.10 -15.54 -22.41
N TYR A 305 9.21 -15.37 -23.15
CA TYR A 305 10.47 -14.93 -22.59
C TYR A 305 10.64 -13.43 -22.84
N CYS A 306 11.07 -12.67 -21.82
CA CYS A 306 11.39 -11.26 -22.01
C CYS A 306 12.62 -10.84 -21.21
N LYS A 307 13.60 -10.28 -21.92
CA LYS A 307 14.77 -9.65 -21.34
C LYS A 307 14.65 -8.13 -21.45
N VAL A 308 14.80 -7.45 -20.32
CA VAL A 308 14.94 -5.99 -20.24
C VAL A 308 16.43 -5.66 -20.27
N GLU A 309 16.83 -4.78 -21.18
CA GLU A 309 18.17 -4.23 -21.31
C GLU A 309 18.16 -2.69 -21.16
N GLY A 310 19.28 -2.13 -20.73
CA GLY A 310 19.41 -0.69 -20.45
C GLY A 310 18.71 -0.25 -19.16
N SER A 311 17.88 0.80 -19.23
CA SER A 311 17.23 1.41 -18.07
C SER A 311 16.04 0.59 -17.57
N VAL A 312 16.03 0.23 -16.29
CA VAL A 312 14.94 -0.56 -15.64
C VAL A 312 13.82 0.28 -15.02
N ASN A 313 13.51 1.45 -15.59
CA ASN A 313 12.40 2.28 -15.12
C ASN A 313 11.05 1.65 -15.46
N LEU A 314 10.22 1.34 -14.45
CA LEU A 314 8.96 0.61 -14.61
C LEU A 314 7.97 1.31 -15.56
N LEU A 315 7.93 2.65 -15.59
CA LEU A 315 7.07 3.38 -16.52
C LEU A 315 7.49 3.18 -17.97
N ASN A 316 8.80 3.18 -18.23
CA ASN A 316 9.34 2.99 -19.58
C ASN A 316 9.24 1.53 -20.02
N ILE A 317 9.46 0.57 -19.10
CA ILE A 317 9.23 -0.86 -19.34
C ILE A 317 7.77 -1.07 -19.77
N THR A 318 6.82 -0.51 -19.02
CA THR A 318 5.39 -0.66 -19.31
C THR A 318 5.07 -0.08 -20.69
N ARG A 319 5.55 1.13 -20.99
CA ARG A 319 5.37 1.76 -22.32
C ARG A 319 5.99 0.94 -23.45
N ALA A 320 7.24 0.51 -23.30
CA ALA A 320 7.92 -0.33 -24.28
C ALA A 320 7.16 -1.62 -24.55
N LEU A 321 6.60 -2.24 -23.50
CA LEU A 321 5.84 -3.47 -23.61
C LEU A 321 4.57 -3.26 -24.45
N PHE A 322 3.71 -2.32 -24.07
CA PHE A 322 2.48 -2.04 -24.79
C PHE A 322 2.75 -1.56 -26.22
N THR A 323 3.75 -0.71 -26.45
CA THR A 323 4.12 -0.27 -27.81
C THR A 323 4.67 -1.40 -28.67
N GLY A 324 5.41 -2.35 -28.08
CA GLY A 324 5.93 -3.50 -28.81
C GLY A 324 4.83 -4.47 -29.19
N LEU A 325 3.99 -4.84 -28.22
CA LEU A 325 2.89 -5.78 -28.41
C LEU A 325 1.80 -5.23 -29.34
N ALA A 326 1.51 -3.92 -29.29
CA ALA A 326 0.52 -3.30 -30.18
C ALA A 326 1.01 -3.16 -31.63
N LYS A 327 2.31 -3.30 -31.90
CA LYS A 327 2.91 -3.18 -33.24
C LYS A 327 3.18 -4.53 -33.91
N GLN A 328 2.80 -5.63 -33.29
CA GLN A 328 3.04 -6.95 -33.87
C GLN A 328 2.19 -7.13 -35.14
N GLU A 329 2.79 -7.61 -36.22
CA GLU A 329 2.08 -8.15 -37.38
C GLU A 329 1.55 -9.57 -37.08
N THR A 330 0.28 -9.84 -37.40
CA THR A 330 -0.31 -11.18 -37.36
C THR A 330 0.06 -11.99 -38.59
N HIS A 331 -0.12 -13.32 -38.50
CA HIS A 331 0.07 -14.20 -39.67
C HIS A 331 -0.87 -13.85 -40.82
N GLN A 332 -2.10 -13.41 -40.52
CA GLN A 332 -3.05 -12.98 -41.55
C GLN A 332 -2.56 -11.72 -42.26
N MET A 333 -2.12 -10.72 -41.51
CA MET A 333 -1.55 -9.50 -42.09
C MET A 333 -0.31 -9.78 -42.94
N LEU A 334 0.54 -10.72 -42.51
CA LEU A 334 1.71 -11.14 -43.28
C LEU A 334 1.31 -11.86 -44.58
N ALA A 335 0.34 -12.78 -44.51
CA ALA A 335 -0.17 -13.51 -45.67
C ALA A 335 -0.76 -12.55 -46.71
N ASP A 336 -1.61 -11.62 -46.26
CA ASP A 336 -2.25 -10.61 -47.11
C ASP A 336 -1.21 -9.67 -47.73
N LYS A 337 -0.19 -9.24 -46.96
CA LYS A 337 0.89 -8.34 -47.44
C LYS A 337 1.80 -9.00 -48.47
N LYS A 338 2.07 -10.30 -48.33
CA LYS A 338 2.99 -11.06 -49.20
C LYS A 338 2.28 -11.86 -50.30
N HIS A 339 0.95 -11.96 -50.23
CA HIS A 339 0.11 -12.82 -51.07
C HIS A 339 0.60 -14.29 -51.11
N LEU A 340 1.04 -14.82 -49.97
CA LEU A 340 1.53 -16.19 -49.83
C LEU A 340 0.93 -16.89 -48.61
N HIS A 341 0.89 -18.22 -48.64
CA HIS A 341 0.51 -19.02 -47.48
C HIS A 341 1.57 -18.94 -46.38
N VAL A 342 1.12 -18.75 -45.14
CA VAL A 342 1.99 -18.81 -43.96
C VAL A 342 1.94 -20.21 -43.39
N VAL A 343 3.06 -20.93 -43.51
CA VAL A 343 3.19 -22.32 -43.07
C VAL A 343 4.01 -22.37 -41.78
N GLU A 344 3.48 -23.04 -40.76
CA GLU A 344 4.20 -23.33 -39.52
C GLU A 344 4.69 -24.79 -39.52
N PHE A 345 5.97 -24.97 -39.23
CA PHE A 345 6.58 -26.27 -38.98
C PHE A 345 6.81 -26.46 -37.49
N GLN A 346 6.21 -27.50 -36.93
CA GLN A 346 6.30 -27.81 -35.51
C GLN A 346 7.20 -29.03 -35.30
N ALA A 347 8.28 -28.88 -34.51
CA ALA A 347 9.26 -29.95 -34.30
C ALA A 347 8.65 -31.27 -33.81
N HIS A 348 7.60 -31.21 -32.99
CA HIS A 348 6.91 -32.41 -32.47
C HIS A 348 6.01 -33.11 -33.51
N ARG A 349 5.68 -32.44 -34.64
CA ARG A 349 4.90 -33.01 -35.75
C ARG A 349 5.77 -33.43 -36.95
N GLY A 350 7.09 -33.29 -36.83
CA GLY A 350 8.03 -33.62 -37.92
C GLY A 350 7.87 -32.67 -39.13
N PRO A 351 7.91 -33.18 -40.37
CA PRO A 351 7.92 -32.36 -41.59
C PRO A 351 6.52 -31.90 -42.04
N LEU A 352 5.45 -32.19 -41.30
CA LEU A 352 4.08 -31.87 -41.70
C LEU A 352 3.87 -30.34 -41.80
N PRO A 353 3.56 -29.78 -43.00
CA PRO A 353 3.30 -28.37 -43.15
C PRO A 353 1.90 -28.01 -42.63
N MET A 354 1.81 -27.07 -41.69
CA MET A 354 0.52 -26.55 -41.24
C MET A 354 0.29 -25.15 -41.79
N VAL A 355 -0.74 -24.98 -42.61
CA VAL A 355 -1.12 -23.65 -43.10
C VAL A 355 -1.86 -22.92 -41.99
N VAL A 356 -1.25 -21.86 -41.46
CA VAL A 356 -1.81 -21.06 -40.35
C VAL A 356 -2.62 -19.86 -40.86
N ALA A 357 -2.23 -19.31 -42.01
CA ALA A 357 -2.97 -18.24 -42.67
C ALA A 357 -2.85 -18.34 -44.19
N SER A 358 -3.91 -17.92 -44.88
CA SER A 358 -3.96 -17.80 -46.34
C SER A 358 -4.36 -16.38 -46.72
N PRO A 359 -3.80 -15.83 -47.82
CA PRO A 359 -4.16 -14.50 -48.28
C PRO A 359 -5.62 -14.47 -48.75
N LYS A 360 -6.33 -13.38 -48.45
CA LYS A 360 -7.74 -13.22 -48.89
C LYS A 360 -7.86 -12.96 -50.38
N ASP A 361 -6.95 -12.16 -50.94
CA ASP A 361 -6.98 -11.72 -52.35
C ASP A 361 -6.38 -12.75 -53.32
N GLY A 362 -6.21 -14.00 -52.87
CA GLY A 362 -5.56 -15.06 -53.62
C GLY A 362 -4.03 -15.08 -53.46
N VAL A 363 -3.46 -16.18 -53.93
CA VAL A 363 -2.04 -16.50 -53.77
C VAL A 363 -1.29 -16.07 -55.02
N ARG A 364 -0.15 -15.39 -54.86
CA ARG A 364 0.71 -15.07 -55.98
C ARG A 364 1.35 -16.34 -56.56
N PRO A 365 1.50 -16.45 -57.89
CA PRO A 365 2.05 -17.65 -58.52
C PRO A 365 3.57 -17.79 -58.32
N ASN A 366 4.28 -16.67 -58.16
CA ASN A 366 5.74 -16.67 -58.10
C ASN A 366 6.26 -16.80 -56.66
N PRO A 367 7.24 -17.69 -56.38
CA PRO A 367 7.85 -17.83 -55.06
C PRO A 367 8.67 -16.58 -54.68
N GLU A 368 9.04 -16.49 -53.40
CA GLU A 368 10.00 -15.48 -52.92
C GLU A 368 11.43 -15.89 -53.32
N SER A 369 12.32 -14.93 -53.54
CA SER A 369 13.72 -15.24 -53.85
C SER A 369 14.45 -15.73 -52.60
N ASP A 370 15.20 -16.83 -52.73
CA ASP A 370 15.99 -17.37 -51.63
C ASP A 370 17.37 -16.70 -51.58
N ASP A 371 17.60 -15.87 -50.56
CA ASP A 371 18.92 -15.29 -50.29
C ASP A 371 19.79 -16.31 -49.54
N GLU A 372 20.96 -16.68 -50.08
CA GLU A 372 21.89 -17.59 -49.40
C GLU A 372 22.36 -17.06 -48.04
N ILE A 373 22.58 -15.75 -47.94
CA ILE A 373 23.02 -15.06 -46.71
C ILE A 373 22.09 -13.87 -46.45
N PRO A 374 21.13 -13.99 -45.52
CA PRO A 374 20.21 -12.90 -45.23
C PRO A 374 20.92 -11.75 -44.51
N SER A 375 20.68 -10.51 -44.94
CA SER A 375 21.19 -9.29 -44.31
C SER A 375 20.37 -8.89 -43.06
N THR A 376 20.17 -9.84 -42.14
CA THR A 376 19.38 -9.61 -40.91
C THR A 376 20.30 -9.22 -39.76
N LYS A 377 19.95 -8.12 -39.05
CA LYS A 377 20.70 -7.69 -37.88
C LYS A 377 20.51 -8.68 -36.72
N LEU A 378 21.57 -9.39 -36.37
CA LEU A 378 21.56 -10.35 -35.26
C LEU A 378 21.82 -9.70 -33.90
N HIS A 379 21.22 -10.24 -32.85
CA HIS A 379 21.54 -9.87 -31.47
C HIS A 379 22.65 -10.78 -30.93
N TRP A 380 23.79 -10.19 -30.58
CA TRP A 380 24.98 -10.95 -30.16
C TRP A 380 24.72 -11.87 -28.95
N ASP A 381 23.84 -11.44 -28.06
CA ASP A 381 23.48 -12.18 -26.85
C ASP A 381 22.73 -13.51 -27.13
N ASP A 382 22.07 -13.59 -28.27
CA ASP A 382 21.35 -14.76 -28.75
C ASP A 382 22.27 -15.70 -29.51
N VAL A 383 23.17 -15.16 -30.34
CA VAL A 383 24.23 -15.92 -31.02
C VAL A 383 25.16 -16.61 -30.02
N ARG A 384 25.56 -15.91 -28.95
CA ARG A 384 26.34 -16.53 -27.87
C ARG A 384 25.58 -17.61 -27.11
N ALA A 385 24.25 -17.48 -27.01
CA ALA A 385 23.43 -18.48 -26.34
C ALA A 385 23.29 -19.75 -27.20
N SER A 386 23.08 -19.62 -28.51
CA SER A 386 22.99 -20.77 -29.42
C SER A 386 24.30 -21.53 -29.53
N GLN A 387 25.44 -20.85 -29.45
CA GLN A 387 26.77 -21.47 -29.46
C GLN A 387 27.20 -22.04 -28.09
N GLY A 388 26.39 -21.89 -27.03
CA GLY A 388 26.73 -22.37 -25.68
C GLY A 388 27.81 -21.54 -24.96
N TYR A 389 28.24 -20.40 -25.51
CA TYR A 389 29.24 -19.52 -24.88
C TYR A 389 28.67 -18.66 -23.74
N LYS A 390 27.34 -18.55 -23.62
CA LYS A 390 26.69 -17.74 -22.59
C LYS A 390 26.76 -18.42 -21.21
N ARG A 391 27.86 -18.21 -20.49
CA ARG A 391 28.02 -18.67 -19.10
C ARG A 391 27.45 -17.66 -18.11
N SER A 392 26.39 -18.05 -17.41
CA SER A 392 25.85 -17.26 -16.29
C SER A 392 25.25 -18.17 -15.23
N ILE A 393 25.72 -18.06 -13.99
CA ILE A 393 25.23 -18.84 -12.84
C ILE A 393 23.76 -18.51 -12.54
N TRP A 394 23.28 -17.36 -13.01
CA TRP A 394 21.90 -16.89 -12.81
C TRP A 394 20.95 -17.31 -13.93
N ALA A 395 21.48 -17.83 -15.05
CA ALA A 395 20.67 -18.40 -16.12
C ALA A 395 20.26 -19.83 -15.76
N GLY A 396 19.04 -20.23 -16.07
CA GLY A 396 18.54 -21.59 -15.81
C GLY A 396 18.24 -21.93 -14.35
N VAL A 397 18.32 -20.96 -13.42
CA VAL A 397 17.96 -21.16 -12.01
C VAL A 397 16.49 -21.58 -11.90
N LYS A 398 16.21 -22.68 -11.17
CA LYS A 398 14.85 -23.14 -10.89
C LYS A 398 14.08 -22.06 -10.12
N ARG A 399 12.92 -21.67 -10.64
CA ARG A 399 12.02 -20.68 -10.05
C ARG A 399 10.62 -21.26 -9.96
N THR A 400 9.80 -20.67 -9.11
CA THR A 400 8.35 -20.92 -9.15
C THR A 400 7.79 -20.54 -10.52
N ILE A 401 7.10 -21.48 -11.15
CA ILE A 401 6.42 -21.27 -12.44
C ILE A 401 5.24 -20.31 -12.20
N TRP A 402 5.05 -19.36 -13.13
CA TRP A 402 4.09 -18.25 -12.99
C TRP A 402 3.00 -18.28 -14.03
#